data_AF-A0A3M1V718-F1
#
_entry.id   AF-A0A3M1V718-F1
#
_cell.length_a   1.000
_cell.length_b   1.000
_cell.length_c   1.000
_cell.angle_alpha   90.00
_cell.angle_beta   90.00
_cell.angle_gamma   90.00
#
_symmetry.space_group_name_H-M   'P 1'
#
loop_
_entity.id
_entity.type
_entity.pdbx_description
1 polymer ?
#
loop_
_entity_poly.entity_id
_entity_poly.type
_entity_poly.pdbx_seq_one_letter_code
_entity_poly.pdbx_strand_id
1 'polypeptide(L)' 'MQPDRTAELEALLQARILILDGAMGTMIQRHRLEEADYRGERFADWPSELKGNND' A
#
# COMPACT_ATOMS: atom_id res chain seq x y z
N MET A 1 13.03 -12.38 -5.19
CA MET A 1 13.77 -11.17 -5.62
C MET A 1 12.99 -10.58 -6.78
N GLN A 2 12.55 -9.32 -6.67
CA GLN A 2 11.87 -8.68 -7.80
C GLN A 2 12.89 -8.41 -8.93
N PRO A 3 12.49 -8.56 -10.20
CA PRO A 3 13.36 -8.25 -11.33
C PRO A 3 13.60 -6.74 -11.43
N ASP A 4 14.79 -6.35 -11.92
CA ASP A 4 15.06 -4.97 -12.30
C ASP A 4 14.19 -4.58 -13.52
N ARG A 5 13.42 -3.49 -13.37
CA ARG A 5 12.52 -2.96 -14.40
C ARG A 5 12.91 -1.56 -14.88
N THR A 6 14.11 -1.09 -14.55
CA THR A 6 14.55 0.29 -14.85
C THR A 6 14.42 0.62 -16.34
N ALA A 7 14.92 -0.25 -17.23
CA ALA A 7 14.86 -0.03 -18.67
C ALA A 7 13.41 0.05 -19.23
N GLU A 8 12.49 -0.73 -18.66
CA GLU A 8 11.08 -0.70 -19.04
C GLU A 8 10.43 0.62 -18.64
N LEU A 9 10.69 1.09 -17.42
CA LEU A 9 10.17 2.36 -16.92
C LEU A 9 10.73 3.55 -17.72
N GLU A 10 12.02 3.54 -18.05
CA GLU A 10 12.65 4.57 -18.88
C GLU A 10 12.03 4.65 -20.28
N ALA A 11 11.84 3.51 -20.94
CA ALA A 11 11.21 3.48 -22.27
C ALA A 11 9.78 4.02 -22.23
N LEU A 12 9.02 3.70 -21.17
CA LEU A 12 7.65 4.17 -20.98
C LEU A 12 7.57 5.67 -20.69
N LEU A 13 8.49 6.20 -19.88
CA LEU A 13 8.59 7.65 -19.57
C LEU A 13 8.89 8.50 -20.82
N GLN A 14 9.63 7.96 -21.79
CA GLN A 14 9.89 8.63 -23.07
C GLN A 14 8.67 8.64 -23.99
N ALA A 15 7.85 7.58 -23.95
CA ALA A 15 6.73 7.40 -24.85
C ALA A 15 5.44 8.09 -24.38
N ARG A 16 5.24 8.25 -23.06
CA ARG A 16 4.01 8.80 -22.48
C ARG A 16 4.20 9.29 -21.05
N ILE A 17 3.26 10.13 -20.61
CA ILE A 17 3.13 10.50 -19.21
C ILE A 17 2.70 9.27 -18.40
N LEU A 18 3.44 8.95 -17.35
CA LEU A 18 3.08 7.95 -16.37
C LEU A 18 2.43 8.61 -15.17
N ILE A 19 1.46 7.90 -14.57
CA ILE A 19 0.73 8.35 -13.40
C ILE A 19 0.98 7.32 -12.31
N LEU A 20 1.39 7.80 -11.14
CA LEU A 20 1.45 7.00 -9.92
C LEU A 20 0.12 7.10 -9.19
N ASP A 21 -0.20 6.08 -8.41
CA ASP A 21 -1.37 6.12 -7.54
C ASP A 21 -1.23 7.19 -6.46
N GLY A 22 -2.37 7.62 -5.94
CA GLY A 22 -2.44 8.65 -4.90
C GLY A 22 -2.06 8.13 -3.52
N ALA A 23 -2.16 9.01 -2.52
CA ALA A 23 -1.85 8.69 -1.13
C ALA A 23 -2.80 7.62 -0.53
N MET A 24 -2.43 6.34 -0.64
CA MET A 24 -3.21 5.20 -0.19
C MET A 24 -3.57 5.27 1.30
N GLY A 25 -2.65 5.72 2.16
CA GLY A 25 -2.91 5.88 3.60
C GLY A 25 -4.08 6.83 3.91
N THR A 26 -4.24 7.91 3.14
CA THR A 26 -5.39 8.83 3.31
C THR A 26 -6.71 8.19 2.90
N MET A 27 -6.69 7.31 1.89
CA MET A 27 -7.87 6.56 1.47
C MET A 27 -8.30 5.56 2.54
N ILE A 28 -7.35 4.83 3.14
CA ILE A 28 -7.62 3.90 4.25
C ILE A 28 -8.23 4.64 5.45
N GLN A 29 -7.68 5.79 5.82
CA GLN A 29 -8.18 6.59 6.95
C GLN A 29 -9.65 7.04 6.76
N ARG A 30 -10.12 7.24 5.52
CA ARG A 30 -11.53 7.61 5.24
C ARG A 30 -12.52 6.52 5.62
N HIS A 31 -12.10 5.26 5.59
CA HIS A 31 -12.95 4.13 5.97
C HIS A 31 -13.19 4.03 7.48
N ARG A 32 -12.48 4.83 8.30
CA ARG A 32 -12.60 4.86 9.77
C ARG A 32 -12.52 3.47 10.39
N LEU A 33 -11.64 2.64 9.85
CA LEU A 33 -11.42 1.27 10.32
C LEU A 33 -10.96 1.29 11.77
N GLU A 34 -11.50 0.36 12.54
CA GLU A 34 -11.09 0.09 13.91
C GLU A 34 -10.08 -1.06 13.96
N GLU A 35 -9.39 -1.21 15.08
CA GLU A 35 -8.35 -2.23 15.25
C GLU A 35 -8.84 -3.66 14.91
N ALA A 36 -10.11 -3.96 15.21
CA ALA A 36 -10.73 -5.23 14.84
C ALA A 36 -10.76 -5.48 13.32
N ASP A 37 -10.95 -4.42 12.52
CA ASP A 37 -10.97 -4.50 11.05
C ASP A 37 -9.57 -4.76 10.48
N TYR A 38 -8.52 -4.20 11.10
CA TYR A 38 -7.13 -4.47 10.73
C TYR A 38 -6.68 -5.89 11.09
N ARG A 39 -7.18 -6.42 12.20
CA ARG A 39 -6.82 -7.77 12.67
C ARG A 39 -7.47 -8.87 11.84
N GLY A 40 -8.77 -8.74 11.60
CA GLY A 40 -9.58 -9.82 11.03
C GLY A 40 -9.35 -11.15 11.76
N GLU A 41 -9.52 -12.25 11.05
CA GLU A 41 -9.26 -13.60 11.61
C GLU A 41 -7.78 -13.94 11.65
N ARG A 42 -7.01 -13.46 10.66
CA ARG A 42 -5.60 -13.84 10.45
C ARG A 42 -4.68 -13.31 11.54
N PHE A 43 -5.00 -12.15 12.11
CA PHE A 43 -4.15 -11.47 13.10
C PHE A 43 -4.88 -11.18 14.42
N ALA A 44 -5.90 -11.97 14.74
CA ALA A 44 -6.67 -11.82 15.98
C ALA A 44 -5.75 -11.72 17.22
N ASP A 45 -4.77 -12.61 17.31
CA ASP A 45 -3.86 -12.74 18.45
C ASP A 45 -2.53 -11.98 18.29
N TRP A 46 -2.45 -11.02 17.36
CA TRP A 46 -1.20 -10.29 17.12
C TRP A 46 -0.83 -9.40 18.32
N PRO A 47 0.41 -9.43 18.84
CA PRO A 47 0.77 -8.84 20.13
C PRO A 47 0.82 -7.30 20.14
N SER A 48 0.79 -6.67 18.97
CA SER A 48 0.84 -5.20 18.82
C SER A 48 -0.37 -4.69 18.05
N GLU A 49 -0.65 -3.40 18.13
CA GLU A 49 -1.67 -2.76 17.29
C GLU A 49 -1.27 -2.81 15.80
N LEU A 50 -2.27 -3.01 14.94
CA LEU A 50 -2.09 -3.05 13.48
C LEU A 50 -2.59 -1.76 12.81
N LYS A 51 -3.59 -1.11 13.40
CA LYS A 51 -4.05 0.20 12.94
C LYS A 51 -2.89 1.20 12.97
N GLY A 52 -2.65 1.84 11.83
CA GLY A 52 -1.56 2.78 11.65
C GLY A 52 -0.20 2.17 11.30
N ASN A 53 -0.06 0.83 11.33
CA ASN A 53 1.16 0.12 10.94
C ASN A 53 1.08 -0.37 9.48
N ASN A 54 0.87 0.56 8.55
CA ASN A 54 0.71 0.27 7.11
C ASN A 54 1.91 0.74 6.25
N ASP A 55 3.06 1.01 6.90
CA ASP A 55 4.29 1.48 6.26
C ASP A 55 5.19 0.28 5.88
#